data_AF-A0AA39YLX5-F1
#
_entry.id   AF-A0AA39YLX5-F1
#
_cell.length_a   1.000
_cell.length_b   1.000
_cell.length_c   1.000
_cell.angle_alpha   90.00
_cell.angle_beta   90.00
_cell.angle_gamma   90.00
#
_symmetry.space_group_name_H-M   'P 1'
#
loop_
_entity.id
_entity.type
_entity.pdbx_description
1 polymer ?
#
loop_
_entity_poly.entity_id
_entity_poly.type
_entity_poly.pdbx_seq_one_letter_code
_entity_poly.pdbx_strand_id
1 'polypeptide(L)'
;MPDIRRGLLWEFVGRNSDKKKEPPERLEGLPSWSWGSIYGGVKWPSRYDGSGVKDDKHLVRMEDDCEVVDVLLPPNDRLDLIDSPSFLNPREPWSVRGQPQDKFPVLCIRARLQQVVVGGQFASQADLELAAGLSGRHKSSKNSRWKTVASPLARGTIAGWASLEREHSDGESSVVFALHISRTVGIPGGLPLGYMWLSHHAYNVLFVREVAFAADTYERVGVGRLFGKEFDAGFGYARERVVRLV
;
A
#
# COMPACT_ATOMS: atom_id res chain seq x y z
N MET A 1 5.40 -5.53 17.16
CA MET A 1 5.83 -6.38 16.02
C MET A 1 6.25 -5.50 14.84
N PRO A 2 7.54 -5.16 14.68
CA PRO A 2 8.03 -4.30 13.58
C PRO A 2 7.79 -4.86 12.17
N ASP A 3 7.65 -6.18 12.05
CA ASP A 3 7.63 -6.85 10.74
C ASP A 3 6.30 -6.72 10.00
N ILE A 4 5.19 -6.57 10.72
CA ILE A 4 3.87 -6.52 10.08
C ILE A 4 3.66 -5.24 9.25
N ARG A 5 4.16 -4.09 9.71
CA ARG A 5 4.06 -2.81 8.96
C ARG A 5 4.78 -2.91 7.62
N ARG A 6 5.98 -3.48 7.62
CA ARG A 6 6.72 -3.78 6.39
C ARG A 6 6.00 -4.84 5.56
N GLY A 7 5.47 -5.86 6.24
CA GLY A 7 4.64 -6.92 5.67
C GLY A 7 3.35 -6.43 5.02
N LEU A 8 2.92 -5.19 5.27
CA LEU A 8 1.78 -4.55 4.58
C LEU A 8 2.22 -3.69 3.39
N LEU A 9 3.51 -3.47 3.16
CA LEU A 9 3.99 -2.56 2.10
C LEU A 9 4.57 -3.30 0.89
N TRP A 10 4.29 -4.60 0.73
CA TRP A 10 4.72 -5.35 -0.45
C TRP A 10 4.09 -4.79 -1.74
N GLU A 11 4.83 -4.86 -2.84
CA GLU A 11 4.42 -4.42 -4.18
C GLU A 11 4.43 -5.63 -5.10
N PHE A 12 3.35 -5.85 -5.86
CA PHE A 12 3.32 -6.91 -6.89
C PHE A 12 4.28 -6.57 -8.03
N VAL A 13 5.10 -7.54 -8.45
CA VAL A 13 6.10 -7.36 -9.53
C VAL A 13 5.84 -8.19 -10.78
N GLY A 14 4.75 -8.96 -10.83
CA GLY A 14 4.42 -9.83 -11.97
C GLY A 14 4.98 -11.24 -11.86
N ARG A 15 4.64 -12.07 -12.84
CA ARG A 15 5.05 -13.48 -12.98
C ARG A 15 6.15 -13.59 -14.04
N ASN A 16 7.41 -13.46 -13.61
CA ASN A 16 8.60 -13.50 -14.48
C ASN A 16 8.58 -12.47 -15.64
N SER A 17 9.74 -12.28 -16.27
CA SER A 17 10.07 -11.17 -17.18
C SER A 17 9.32 -11.13 -18.52
N ASP A 18 8.31 -11.97 -18.73
CA ASP A 18 7.59 -12.01 -19.99
C ASP A 18 6.71 -10.77 -20.17
N LYS A 19 6.77 -10.23 -21.39
CA LYS A 19 6.42 -8.85 -21.75
C LYS A 19 4.95 -8.47 -21.54
N LYS A 20 4.09 -9.40 -21.11
CA LYS A 20 2.67 -9.16 -20.87
C LYS A 20 2.41 -9.17 -19.36
N LYS A 21 2.39 -7.97 -18.77
CA LYS A 21 2.09 -7.80 -17.34
C LYS A 21 0.60 -7.93 -17.12
N GLU A 22 0.14 -9.16 -16.93
CA GLU A 22 -1.24 -9.39 -16.49
C GLU A 22 -1.46 -8.79 -15.09
N PRO A 23 -2.69 -8.36 -14.78
CA PRO A 23 -3.03 -8.02 -13.39
C PRO A 23 -2.77 -9.24 -12.48
N PRO A 24 -2.35 -9.03 -11.22
CA PRO A 24 -2.26 -10.12 -10.26
C PRO A 24 -3.58 -10.87 -10.16
N GLU A 25 -3.50 -12.18 -10.27
CA GLU A 25 -4.59 -13.08 -9.94
C GLU A 25 -4.69 -13.18 -8.41
N ARG A 26 -5.85 -12.79 -7.87
CA ARG A 26 -6.11 -12.89 -6.43
C ARG A 26 -6.73 -14.25 -6.12
N LEU A 27 -6.16 -14.95 -5.15
CA LEU A 27 -6.68 -16.19 -4.62
C LEU A 27 -7.95 -15.91 -3.81
N GLU A 28 -9.06 -16.52 -4.19
CA GLU A 28 -10.34 -16.33 -3.53
C GLU A 28 -10.28 -16.80 -2.06
N GLY A 29 -11.03 -16.09 -1.21
CA GLY A 29 -11.07 -16.34 0.22
C GLY A 29 -9.93 -15.68 1.00
N LEU A 30 -8.70 -15.67 0.51
CA LEU A 30 -7.56 -15.13 1.28
C LEU A 30 -7.67 -13.63 1.55
N PRO A 31 -7.19 -13.16 2.72
CA PRO A 31 -7.36 -11.78 3.11
C PRO A 31 -6.52 -10.83 2.26
N SER A 32 -7.10 -9.74 1.79
CA SER A 32 -6.47 -8.90 0.77
C SER A 32 -5.17 -8.25 1.21
N TRP A 33 -5.01 -8.00 2.51
CA TRP A 33 -3.80 -7.42 3.09
C TRP A 33 -2.61 -8.39 3.12
N SER A 34 -2.87 -9.70 3.02
CA SER A 34 -1.82 -10.73 3.01
C SER A 34 -1.16 -10.80 1.63
N TRP A 35 0.17 -10.84 1.61
CA TRP A 35 0.93 -11.08 0.38
C TRP A 35 0.59 -12.44 -0.26
N GLY A 36 0.16 -13.41 0.56
CA GLY A 36 -0.26 -14.73 0.09
C GLY A 36 -1.59 -14.73 -0.65
N SER A 37 -2.34 -13.62 -0.64
CA SER A 37 -3.60 -13.49 -1.39
C SER A 37 -3.39 -13.34 -2.90
N ILE A 38 -2.15 -13.15 -3.36
CA ILE A 38 -1.85 -12.93 -4.78
C ILE A 38 -0.96 -14.02 -5.33
N TYR A 39 -1.27 -14.47 -6.54
CA TYR A 39 -0.43 -15.35 -7.32
C TYR A 39 0.64 -14.54 -8.10
N GLY A 40 1.91 -14.64 -7.68
CA GLY A 40 3.05 -14.10 -8.43
C GLY A 40 4.14 -13.52 -7.54
N GLY A 41 5.12 -12.85 -8.15
CA GLY A 41 6.22 -12.24 -7.42
C GLY A 41 5.76 -10.98 -6.68
N VAL A 42 6.23 -10.82 -5.44
CA VAL A 42 6.11 -9.59 -4.67
C VAL A 42 7.50 -9.11 -4.25
N LYS A 43 7.65 -7.80 -4.07
CA LYS A 43 8.85 -7.20 -3.45
C LYS A 43 8.44 -6.35 -2.27
N TRP A 44 9.28 -6.30 -1.25
CA TRP A 44 9.09 -5.39 -0.12
C TRP A 44 9.87 -4.09 -0.35
N PRO A 45 9.51 -3.01 0.34
CA PRO A 45 10.37 -1.86 0.44
C PRO A 45 11.73 -2.34 0.96
N SER A 46 12.80 -1.90 0.29
CA SER A 46 14.15 -2.12 0.81
C SER A 46 14.17 -1.55 2.22
N ARG A 47 14.75 -2.29 3.17
CA ARG A 47 15.24 -1.60 4.36
C ARG A 47 16.24 -0.58 3.81
N TYR A 48 16.05 0.69 4.14
CA TYR A 48 17.08 1.68 3.84
C TYR A 48 18.31 1.16 4.59
N ASP A 49 19.23 0.54 3.87
CA ASP A 49 20.38 -0.15 4.45
C ASP A 49 21.54 0.83 4.68
N GLY A 50 21.31 2.12 4.46
CA GLY A 50 22.31 3.18 4.59
C GLY A 50 23.50 3.01 3.63
N SER A 51 23.53 1.98 2.80
CA SER A 51 24.73 1.54 2.09
C SER A 51 24.96 2.27 0.78
N GLY A 52 23.91 2.92 0.24
CA GLY A 52 23.91 3.53 -1.09
C GLY A 52 24.34 4.99 -1.17
N VAL A 53 24.40 5.73 -0.06
CA VAL A 53 24.76 7.16 -0.06
C VAL A 53 25.64 7.45 1.14
N LYS A 54 26.96 7.36 0.95
CA LYS A 54 27.98 7.90 1.88
C LYS A 54 28.07 9.43 1.79
N ASP A 55 26.94 10.11 1.59
CA ASP A 55 26.86 11.56 1.65
C ASP A 55 26.26 11.92 3.01
N ASP A 56 27.17 12.20 3.94
CA ASP A 56 27.05 12.19 5.41
C ASP A 56 26.03 13.17 6.03
N LYS A 57 25.11 13.77 5.26
CA LYS A 57 24.35 14.94 5.74
C LYS A 57 22.85 14.76 5.92
N HIS A 58 22.23 13.71 5.37
CA HIS A 58 20.79 13.48 5.56
C HIS A 58 20.47 12.01 5.85
N LEU A 59 20.26 11.70 7.14
CA LEU A 59 19.81 10.39 7.59
C LEU A 59 18.35 10.18 7.18
N VAL A 60 18.12 9.55 6.03
CA VAL A 60 16.79 9.10 5.63
C VAL A 60 16.38 7.93 6.53
N ARG A 61 15.30 8.09 7.28
CA ARG A 61 14.80 7.08 8.23
C ARG A 61 13.33 6.79 7.98
N MET A 62 12.93 5.54 8.22
CA MET A 62 11.53 5.17 8.30
C MET A 62 11.06 5.20 9.76
N GLU A 63 9.98 5.90 10.01
CA GLU A 63 9.27 6.03 11.27
C GLU A 63 7.92 5.34 11.14
N ASP A 64 7.50 4.63 12.17
CA ASP A 64 6.28 3.84 12.12
C ASP A 64 5.14 4.57 12.84
N ASP A 65 4.02 4.75 12.15
CA ASP A 65 2.95 5.64 12.60
C ASP A 65 1.57 4.94 12.73
N CYS A 66 1.50 3.63 12.47
CA CYS A 66 0.29 2.83 12.71
C CYS A 66 0.50 1.79 13.80
N GLU A 67 -0.53 1.43 14.56
CA GLU A 67 -0.47 0.42 15.62
C GLU A 67 -1.35 -0.78 15.24
N VAL A 68 -0.81 -2.00 15.30
CA VAL A 68 -1.65 -3.20 15.18
C VAL A 68 -2.33 -3.42 16.52
N VAL A 69 -3.66 -3.32 16.51
CA VAL A 69 -4.49 -3.42 17.70
C VAL A 69 -4.83 -4.87 17.99
N ASP A 70 -5.24 -5.61 16.96
CA ASP A 70 -5.70 -6.98 17.11
C ASP A 70 -5.66 -7.76 15.78
N VAL A 71 -5.76 -9.08 15.87
CA VAL A 71 -6.00 -9.99 14.75
C VAL A 71 -7.20 -10.85 15.13
N LEU A 72 -8.38 -10.50 14.60
CA LEU A 72 -9.61 -11.21 14.90
C LEU A 72 -9.65 -12.51 14.10
N LEU A 73 -9.69 -13.64 14.81
CA LEU A 73 -9.86 -14.95 14.20
C LEU A 73 -11.36 -15.22 13.96
N PRO A 74 -11.70 -16.02 12.92
CA PRO A 74 -13.08 -16.41 12.69
C PRO A 74 -13.70 -17.14 13.89
N PRO A 75 -15.00 -16.93 14.18
CA PRO A 75 -15.64 -17.46 15.39
C PRO A 75 -15.71 -18.99 15.48
N ASN A 76 -15.60 -19.70 14.35
CA ASN A 76 -15.62 -21.17 14.31
C ASN A 76 -14.22 -21.80 14.23
N ASP A 77 -13.16 -21.00 14.09
CA ASP A 77 -11.78 -21.50 14.12
C ASP A 77 -11.28 -21.49 15.56
N ARG A 78 -11.72 -22.47 16.34
CA ARG A 78 -10.76 -23.07 17.27
C ARG A 78 -9.66 -23.61 16.39
N LEU A 79 -8.52 -22.93 16.43
CA LEU A 79 -7.26 -23.33 15.84
C LEU A 79 -6.84 -24.70 16.37
N ASP A 80 -7.48 -25.78 15.91
CA ASP A 80 -6.89 -27.11 15.81
C ASP A 80 -5.86 -27.02 14.67
N LEU A 81 -4.86 -26.16 14.90
CA LEU A 81 -3.78 -25.84 14.00
C LEU A 81 -2.93 -27.10 13.81
N ILE A 82 -2.85 -27.52 12.55
CA ILE A 82 -1.65 -28.14 11.96
C ILE A 82 -1.37 -29.60 12.37
N ASP A 83 -2.34 -30.50 12.22
CA ASP A 83 -2.03 -31.94 12.10
C ASP A 83 -2.77 -32.67 10.96
N SER A 84 -3.61 -31.99 10.18
CA SER A 84 -4.31 -32.61 9.04
C SER A 84 -3.83 -32.07 7.69
N PRO A 85 -3.10 -32.87 6.88
CA PRO A 85 -2.62 -32.49 5.55
C PRO A 85 -3.74 -32.45 4.47
N SER A 86 -5.01 -32.37 4.86
CA SER A 86 -6.16 -32.50 3.95
C SER A 86 -6.43 -31.27 3.07
N PHE A 87 -5.67 -30.17 3.22
CA PHE A 87 -5.82 -28.94 2.42
C PHE A 87 -5.39 -29.06 0.96
N LEU A 88 -4.92 -30.24 0.52
CA LEU A 88 -4.40 -30.45 -0.84
C LEU A 88 -5.38 -31.14 -1.80
N ASN A 89 -6.67 -31.31 -1.48
CA ASN A 89 -7.61 -31.93 -2.41
C ASN A 89 -8.23 -30.88 -3.37
N PRO A 90 -7.76 -30.76 -4.64
CA PRO A 90 -8.09 -29.62 -5.50
C PRO A 90 -9.41 -29.79 -6.27
N ARG A 91 -10.22 -30.79 -5.91
CA ARG A 91 -11.33 -31.28 -6.76
C ARG A 91 -12.73 -31.03 -6.23
N GLU A 92 -12.90 -30.47 -5.03
CA GLU A 92 -14.23 -30.07 -4.59
C GLU A 92 -14.51 -28.62 -5.00
N PRO A 93 -15.53 -28.38 -5.84
CA PRO A 93 -15.93 -27.02 -6.22
C PRO A 93 -16.41 -26.30 -4.96
N TRP A 94 -15.67 -25.25 -4.57
CA TRP A 94 -15.98 -24.40 -3.43
C TRP A 94 -17.33 -23.72 -3.66
N SER A 95 -18.41 -24.36 -3.23
CA SER A 95 -19.74 -23.76 -3.24
C SER A 95 -19.85 -22.88 -1.99
N VAL A 96 -19.18 -21.72 -2.05
CA VAL A 96 -19.06 -20.76 -0.96
C VAL A 96 -20.40 -20.03 -0.75
N ARG A 97 -21.23 -20.52 0.18
CA ARG A 97 -22.39 -19.80 0.73
C ARG A 97 -22.07 -19.08 2.06
N GLY A 98 -20.81 -18.73 2.30
CA GLY A 98 -20.38 -17.97 3.49
C GLY A 98 -19.73 -16.64 3.08
N GLN A 99 -19.85 -15.60 3.90
CA GLN A 99 -19.12 -14.36 3.68
C GLN A 99 -17.61 -14.68 3.83
N PRO A 100 -16.72 -14.20 2.95
CA PRO A 100 -15.27 -14.46 3.05
C PRO A 100 -14.66 -14.09 4.41
N GLN A 101 -15.29 -13.16 5.13
CA GLN A 101 -14.91 -12.70 6.47
C GLN A 101 -15.02 -13.79 7.54
N ASP A 102 -15.77 -14.87 7.28
CA ASP A 102 -16.00 -15.96 8.23
C ASP A 102 -14.89 -17.03 8.22
N LYS A 103 -13.85 -16.88 7.39
CA LYS A 103 -12.84 -17.92 7.17
C LYS A 103 -11.40 -17.49 7.40
N PHE A 104 -11.13 -16.19 7.50
CA PHE A 104 -9.77 -15.68 7.57
C PHE A 104 -9.59 -14.61 8.64
N PRO A 105 -8.36 -14.44 9.15
CA PRO A 105 -8.07 -13.43 10.14
C PRO A 105 -8.32 -12.02 9.60
N VAL A 106 -8.99 -11.19 10.39
CA VAL A 106 -9.17 -9.75 10.14
C VAL A 106 -8.09 -8.98 10.88
N LEU A 107 -7.30 -8.21 10.14
CA LEU A 107 -6.24 -7.41 10.74
C LEU A 107 -6.78 -6.06 11.18
N CYS A 108 -6.76 -5.78 12.49
CA CYS A 108 -7.22 -4.52 13.06
C CYS A 108 -6.03 -3.58 13.31
N ILE A 109 -6.03 -2.43 12.64
CA ILE A 109 -4.94 -1.43 12.72
C ILE A 109 -5.52 -0.09 13.14
N ARG A 110 -4.92 0.55 14.15
CA ARG A 110 -5.15 1.95 14.48
C ARG A 110 -4.28 2.81 13.59
N ALA A 111 -4.90 3.58 12.72
CA ALA A 111 -4.22 4.40 11.72
C ALA A 111 -5.09 5.58 11.28
N ARG A 112 -4.48 6.47 10.50
CA ARG A 112 -5.14 7.62 9.86
C ARG A 112 -5.47 7.29 8.41
N LEU A 113 -6.63 7.74 7.96
CA LEU A 113 -7.14 7.55 6.60
C LEU A 113 -7.36 8.90 5.94
N GLN A 114 -6.89 9.05 4.71
CA GLN A 114 -7.09 10.25 3.89
C GLN A 114 -7.58 9.86 2.50
N GLN A 115 -8.58 10.55 1.96
CA GLN A 115 -9.00 10.33 0.58
C GLN A 115 -7.96 10.86 -0.40
N VAL A 116 -7.75 10.10 -1.47
CA VAL A 116 -6.83 10.44 -2.56
C VAL A 116 -7.46 10.12 -3.91
N VAL A 117 -6.97 10.78 -4.95
CA VAL A 117 -7.34 10.49 -6.34
C VAL A 117 -6.18 9.74 -6.98
N VAL A 118 -6.42 8.49 -7.37
CA VAL A 118 -5.47 7.73 -8.18
C VAL A 118 -5.78 7.98 -9.65
N GLY A 119 -4.84 8.60 -10.34
CA GLY A 119 -4.96 8.98 -11.75
C GLY A 119 -4.46 7.88 -12.70
N GLY A 120 -4.04 8.31 -13.89
CA GLY A 120 -3.45 7.44 -14.90
C GLY A 120 -1.95 7.18 -14.70
N GLN A 121 -1.32 6.64 -15.73
CA GLN A 121 0.13 6.51 -15.81
C GLN A 121 0.80 7.89 -15.83
N PHE A 122 2.10 7.93 -15.52
CA PHE A 122 2.90 9.14 -15.63
C PHE A 122 2.99 9.58 -17.09
N ALA A 123 2.76 10.87 -17.36
CA ALA A 123 2.80 11.43 -18.71
C ALA A 123 4.23 11.40 -19.30
N SER A 124 5.24 11.49 -18.44
CA SER A 124 6.64 11.45 -18.83
C SER A 124 7.49 10.65 -17.86
N GLN A 125 8.64 10.16 -18.35
CA GLN A 125 9.67 9.54 -17.52
C GLN A 125 10.22 10.52 -16.48
N ALA A 126 10.26 11.82 -16.80
CA ALA A 126 10.71 12.87 -15.89
C ALA A 126 9.78 13.01 -14.68
N ASP A 127 8.46 12.95 -14.88
CA ASP A 127 7.48 13.00 -13.79
C ASP A 127 7.60 11.76 -12.88
N LEU A 128 7.83 10.59 -13.48
CA LEU A 128 8.05 9.34 -12.74
C LEU A 128 9.33 9.42 -11.88
N GLU A 129 10.42 9.93 -12.44
CA GLU A 129 11.70 10.10 -11.73
C GLU A 129 11.58 11.15 -10.63
N LEU A 130 10.87 12.24 -10.88
CA LEU A 130 10.56 13.25 -9.88
C LEU A 130 9.76 12.66 -8.71
N ALA A 131 8.67 11.94 -8.99
CA ALA A 131 7.87 11.29 -7.95
C ALA A 131 8.65 10.19 -7.19
N ALA A 132 9.53 9.46 -7.88
CA ALA A 132 10.42 8.50 -7.23
C ALA A 132 11.41 9.20 -6.28
N GLY A 133 12.07 10.25 -6.75
CA GLY A 133 13.02 11.04 -5.95
C GLY A 133 12.37 11.68 -4.73
N LEU A 134 11.25 12.38 -4.92
CA LEU A 134 10.48 13.03 -3.86
C LEU A 134 9.86 12.05 -2.87
N SER A 135 9.74 10.77 -3.22
CA SER A 135 9.27 9.74 -2.30
C SER A 135 10.42 8.95 -1.64
N GLY A 136 11.68 9.34 -1.85
CA GLY A 136 12.84 8.64 -1.30
C GLY A 136 13.07 7.27 -1.94
N ARG A 137 12.76 7.12 -3.23
CA ARG A 137 12.99 5.89 -4.01
C ARG A 137 14.01 6.18 -5.11
N HIS A 138 15.20 5.61 -4.97
CA HIS A 138 16.35 5.98 -5.80
C HIS A 138 16.27 5.51 -7.26
N LYS A 139 15.47 4.48 -7.56
CA LYS A 139 15.27 3.97 -8.93
C LYS A 139 13.84 3.47 -9.09
N SER A 140 13.07 4.08 -10.00
CA SER A 140 11.90 3.39 -10.56
C SER A 140 12.42 2.36 -11.57
N SER A 141 11.81 1.18 -11.62
CA SER A 141 12.04 0.35 -12.80
C SER A 141 11.34 1.04 -13.96
N LYS A 142 11.99 1.14 -15.14
CA LYS A 142 11.35 1.61 -16.39
C LYS A 142 10.05 0.85 -16.73
N ASN A 143 9.83 -0.28 -16.05
CA ASN A 143 8.68 -1.15 -16.14
C ASN A 143 7.72 -1.03 -14.95
N SER A 144 7.75 0.05 -14.16
CA SER A 144 6.80 0.20 -13.06
C SER A 144 5.38 0.47 -13.56
N ARG A 145 4.37 -0.15 -12.95
CA ARG A 145 2.93 0.09 -13.23
C ARG A 145 2.37 1.18 -12.31
N TRP A 146 3.20 2.16 -11.97
CA TRP A 146 2.78 3.18 -11.03
C TRP A 146 1.80 4.13 -11.70
N LYS A 147 0.73 4.41 -10.97
CA LYS A 147 -0.22 5.45 -11.29
C LYS A 147 0.10 6.70 -10.48
N THR A 148 -0.20 7.85 -11.04
CA THR A 148 -0.11 9.14 -10.36
C THR A 148 -1.12 9.18 -9.21
N VAL A 149 -0.77 9.84 -8.11
CA VAL A 149 -1.69 10.11 -7.01
C VAL A 149 -1.73 11.60 -6.76
N ALA A 150 -2.94 12.13 -6.57
CA ALA A 150 -3.18 13.53 -6.29
C ALA A 150 -4.10 13.70 -5.07
N SER A 151 -4.01 14.86 -4.44
CA SER A 151 -5.00 15.28 -3.45
C SER A 151 -6.35 15.56 -4.14
N PRO A 152 -7.49 15.22 -3.52
CA PRO A 152 -8.80 15.58 -4.06
C PRO A 152 -8.97 17.09 -4.29
N LEU A 153 -8.26 17.93 -3.52
CA LEU A 153 -8.29 19.39 -3.62
C LEU A 153 -7.40 19.93 -4.75
N ALA A 154 -6.46 19.13 -5.27
CA ALA A 154 -5.47 19.54 -6.26
C ALA A 154 -5.23 18.42 -7.28
N ARG A 155 -6.28 18.01 -8.00
CA ARG A 155 -6.25 16.85 -8.91
C ARG A 155 -5.22 16.94 -10.05
N GLY A 156 -4.79 18.16 -10.40
CA GLY A 156 -3.77 18.39 -11.43
C GLY A 156 -2.32 18.29 -10.93
N THR A 157 -2.12 18.15 -9.61
CA THR A 157 -0.79 18.11 -9.01
C THR A 157 -0.45 16.69 -8.59
N ILE A 158 0.67 16.16 -9.10
CA ILE A 158 1.19 14.87 -8.66
C ILE A 158 1.77 15.03 -7.27
N ALA A 159 1.19 14.31 -6.32
CA ALA A 159 1.57 14.34 -4.91
C ALA A 159 1.90 12.94 -4.37
N GLY A 160 2.16 12.00 -5.29
CA GLY A 160 2.51 10.64 -4.95
C GLY A 160 2.42 9.68 -6.12
N TRP A 161 2.61 8.40 -5.81
CA TRP A 161 2.46 7.29 -6.75
C TRP A 161 1.77 6.10 -6.08
N ALA A 162 1.09 5.29 -6.89
CA ALA A 162 0.41 4.08 -6.46
C ALA A 162 0.76 2.89 -7.36
N SER A 163 1.12 1.76 -6.76
CA SER A 163 1.16 0.46 -7.41
C SER A 163 -0.11 -0.30 -7.04
N LEU A 164 -1.05 -0.35 -7.97
CA LEU A 164 -2.34 -1.00 -7.78
C LEU A 164 -2.28 -2.49 -8.16
N GLU A 165 -3.10 -3.28 -7.48
CA GLU A 165 -3.28 -4.70 -7.77
C GLU A 165 -4.32 -4.93 -8.85
N ARG A 166 -5.39 -4.14 -8.90
CA ARG A 166 -6.36 -4.21 -10.00
C ARG A 166 -6.11 -3.09 -10.99
N GLU A 167 -6.14 -3.40 -12.28
CA GLU A 167 -6.22 -2.35 -13.28
C GLU A 167 -7.58 -1.67 -13.15
N HIS A 168 -7.56 -0.37 -12.84
CA HIS A 168 -8.66 0.48 -13.28
C HIS A 168 -8.56 0.65 -14.78
N SER A 169 -9.72 0.59 -15.45
CA SER A 169 -9.91 0.97 -16.84
C SER A 169 -9.06 2.19 -17.17
N ASP A 170 -8.23 2.06 -18.20
CA ASP A 170 -7.29 3.12 -18.56
C ASP A 170 -8.05 4.44 -18.80
N GLY A 171 -7.70 5.47 -18.02
CA GLY A 171 -8.26 6.82 -18.11
C GLY A 171 -9.24 7.20 -17.00
N GLU A 172 -9.77 6.25 -16.22
CA GLU A 172 -10.68 6.61 -15.12
C GLU A 172 -9.91 6.85 -13.82
N SER A 173 -9.94 8.10 -13.35
CA SER A 173 -9.44 8.45 -12.02
C SER A 173 -10.35 7.82 -10.96
N SER A 174 -9.77 7.15 -9.96
CA SER A 174 -10.53 6.55 -8.87
C SER A 174 -10.25 7.26 -7.55
N VAL A 175 -11.30 7.46 -6.75
CA VAL A 175 -11.16 7.92 -5.37
C VAL A 175 -11.02 6.70 -4.47
N VAL A 176 -9.92 6.65 -3.72
CA VAL A 176 -9.65 5.59 -2.73
C VAL A 176 -9.17 6.24 -1.43
N PHE A 177 -9.03 5.45 -0.38
CA PHE A 177 -8.38 5.92 0.84
C PHE A 177 -6.91 5.50 0.87
N ALA A 178 -6.06 6.39 1.35
CA ALA A 178 -4.69 6.11 1.75
C ALA A 178 -4.65 5.91 3.27
N LEU A 179 -4.36 4.69 3.69
CA LEU A 179 -4.12 4.31 5.08
C LEU A 179 -2.64 4.55 5.40
N HIS A 180 -2.36 5.41 6.36
CA HIS A 180 -0.99 5.72 6.77
C HIS A 180 -0.37 4.55 7.56
N ILE A 181 0.72 3.97 7.04
CA ILE A 181 1.43 2.85 7.67
C ILE A 181 2.72 3.33 8.35
N SER A 182 3.54 4.06 7.60
CA SER A 182 4.81 4.58 8.07
C SER A 182 5.22 5.81 7.28
N ARG A 183 6.19 6.56 7.78
CA ARG A 183 6.71 7.77 7.16
C ARG A 183 8.21 7.65 6.93
N THR A 184 8.67 8.17 5.80
CA THR A 184 10.09 8.32 5.47
C THR A 184 10.45 9.79 5.65
N VAL A 185 11.37 10.08 6.57
CA VAL A 185 11.82 11.43 6.92
C VAL A 185 13.18 11.73 6.30
N GLY A 186 13.49 13.01 6.10
CA GLY A 186 14.81 13.44 5.64
C GLY A 186 15.01 13.31 4.11
N ILE A 187 13.94 13.17 3.34
CA ILE A 187 14.03 13.11 1.87
C ILE A 187 14.41 14.49 1.36
N PRO A 188 15.42 14.64 0.48
CA PRO A 188 15.79 15.94 -0.07
C PRO A 188 14.74 16.48 -1.04
N GLY A 189 14.70 17.80 -1.22
CA GLY A 189 13.77 18.46 -2.14
C GLY A 189 12.58 19.14 -1.47
N GLY A 190 12.75 19.56 -0.21
CA GLY A 190 11.71 20.27 0.53
C GLY A 190 11.37 21.66 -0.04
N LEU A 191 12.36 22.46 -0.45
CA LEU A 191 12.10 23.84 -0.92
C LEU A 191 11.14 23.92 -2.13
N PRO A 192 11.30 23.12 -3.21
CA PRO A 192 10.35 23.11 -4.33
C PRO A 192 8.91 22.70 -3.94
N LEU A 193 8.76 21.93 -2.86
CA LEU A 193 7.47 21.54 -2.29
C LEU A 193 6.94 22.57 -1.26
N GLY A 194 7.64 23.71 -1.13
CA GLY A 194 7.28 24.83 -0.27
C GLY A 194 7.73 24.68 1.19
N TYR A 195 8.47 23.64 1.56
CA TYR A 195 8.96 23.50 2.94
C TYR A 195 9.98 24.59 3.27
N MET A 196 10.10 24.95 4.55
CA MET A 196 11.17 25.87 5.00
C MET A 196 12.53 25.16 5.15
N TRP A 197 12.54 23.83 5.03
CA TRP A 197 13.72 22.98 5.19
C TRP A 197 14.11 22.38 3.83
N LEU A 198 15.38 21.99 3.69
CA LEU A 198 15.87 21.30 2.49
C LEU A 198 15.29 19.89 2.33
N SER A 199 14.70 19.35 3.39
CA SER A 199 14.09 18.04 3.41
C SER A 199 12.59 18.08 3.69
N HIS A 200 11.92 16.99 3.33
CA HIS A 200 10.50 16.77 3.56
C HIS A 200 10.22 15.32 3.96
N HIS A 201 8.93 14.99 4.02
CA HIS A 201 8.43 13.69 4.42
C HIS A 201 7.70 13.02 3.26
N ALA A 202 7.84 11.70 3.16
CA ALA A 202 6.97 10.88 2.32
C ALA A 202 6.26 9.84 3.18
N TYR A 203 4.98 9.64 2.93
CA TYR A 203 4.12 8.71 3.64
C TYR A 203 4.07 7.41 2.85
N ASN A 204 4.47 6.29 3.46
CA ASN A 204 4.23 4.95 2.93
C ASN A 204 2.80 4.56 3.30
N VAL A 205 1.98 4.32 2.28
CA VAL A 205 0.54 4.12 2.46
C VAL A 205 0.07 2.81 1.85
N LEU A 206 -0.95 2.26 2.47
CA LEU A 206 -1.78 1.21 1.87
C LEU A 206 -2.98 1.89 1.22
N PHE A 207 -3.17 1.70 -0.08
CA PHE A 207 -4.42 2.12 -0.72
C PHE A 207 -5.49 1.10 -0.42
N VAL A 208 -6.62 1.56 0.09
CA VAL A 208 -7.73 0.71 0.52
C VAL A 208 -9.06 1.25 0.01
N ARG A 209 -10.01 0.34 -0.15
CA ARG A 209 -11.40 0.63 -0.52
C ARG A 209 -12.31 0.06 0.56
N GLU A 210 -13.32 0.83 0.95
CA GLU A 210 -14.31 0.38 1.92
C GLU A 210 -15.14 -0.78 1.35
N VAL A 211 -15.33 -1.82 2.15
CA VAL A 211 -16.17 -2.95 1.80
C VAL A 211 -17.62 -2.54 1.99
N ALA A 212 -18.45 -2.74 0.97
CA ALA A 212 -19.85 -2.39 1.03
C ALA A 212 -20.54 -3.06 2.22
N PHE A 213 -21.38 -2.30 2.93
CA PHE A 213 -22.18 -2.74 4.08
C PHE A 213 -21.39 -3.13 5.35
N ALA A 214 -20.07 -2.85 5.41
CA ALA A 214 -19.24 -3.12 6.58
C ALA A 214 -18.43 -1.88 6.98
N ALA A 215 -18.94 -1.11 7.96
CA ALA A 215 -18.31 0.12 8.42
C ALA A 215 -16.90 -0.13 8.96
N ASP A 216 -15.96 0.74 8.58
CA ASP A 216 -14.54 0.65 8.95
C ASP A 216 -13.83 -0.66 8.52
N THR A 217 -14.42 -1.39 7.56
CA THR A 217 -13.82 -2.57 6.95
C THR A 217 -13.37 -2.25 5.54
N TYR A 218 -12.13 -2.59 5.19
CA TYR A 218 -11.53 -2.21 3.94
C TYR A 218 -10.78 -3.36 3.28
N GLU A 219 -10.86 -3.43 1.95
CA GLU A 219 -9.98 -4.24 1.12
C GLU A 219 -8.77 -3.41 0.65
N ARG A 220 -7.61 -4.04 0.64
CA ARG A 220 -6.41 -3.52 0.02
C ARG A 220 -6.58 -3.50 -1.50
N VAL A 221 -6.23 -2.37 -2.11
CA VAL A 221 -6.19 -2.18 -3.57
C VAL A 221 -4.78 -1.95 -4.11
N GLY A 222 -3.82 -1.61 -3.25
CA GLY A 222 -2.41 -1.44 -3.62
C GLY A 222 -1.58 -0.74 -2.56
N VAL A 223 -0.36 -0.36 -2.92
CA VAL A 223 0.59 0.38 -2.05
C VAL A 223 1.19 1.56 -2.77
N GLY A 224 1.70 2.52 -2.02
CA GLY A 224 2.55 3.54 -2.63
C GLY A 224 3.07 4.56 -1.64
N ARG A 225 3.38 5.74 -2.18
CA ARG A 225 3.92 6.83 -1.39
C ARG A 225 3.28 8.16 -1.74
N LEU A 226 3.04 8.97 -0.72
CA LEU A 226 2.51 10.33 -0.83
C LEU A 226 3.53 11.32 -0.28
N PHE A 227 3.58 12.53 -0.82
CA PHE A 227 4.47 13.60 -0.36
C PHE A 227 3.80 14.96 -0.60
N GLY A 228 4.28 15.99 0.09
CA GLY A 228 3.72 17.34 -0.01
C GLY A 228 2.94 17.76 1.22
N LYS A 229 2.79 19.08 1.39
CA LYS A 229 2.21 19.71 2.58
C LYS A 229 0.74 19.35 2.79
N GLU A 230 0.02 19.09 1.72
CA GLU A 230 -1.38 18.67 1.74
C GLU A 230 -1.56 17.33 2.47
N PHE A 231 -0.57 16.44 2.42
CA PHE A 231 -0.58 15.17 3.13
C PHE A 231 -0.01 15.31 4.54
N ASP A 232 0.96 16.19 4.76
CA ASP A 232 1.38 16.54 6.13
C ASP A 232 0.21 17.11 6.93
N ALA A 233 -0.52 18.07 6.36
CA ALA A 233 -1.71 18.64 6.97
C ALA A 233 -2.83 17.60 7.07
N GLY A 234 -3.11 16.89 5.97
CA GLY A 234 -4.17 15.90 5.91
C GLY A 234 -4.02 14.80 6.97
N PHE A 235 -2.85 14.16 7.05
CA PHE A 235 -2.58 13.18 8.10
C PHE A 235 -2.38 13.82 9.48
N GLY A 236 -1.92 15.07 9.57
CA GLY A 236 -1.82 15.79 10.84
C GLY A 236 -3.18 16.06 11.48
N TYR A 237 -4.21 16.35 10.68
CA TYR A 237 -5.58 16.62 11.15
C TYR A 237 -6.50 15.40 11.12
N ALA A 238 -6.14 14.34 10.40
CA ALA A 238 -6.94 13.12 10.35
C ALA A 238 -7.00 12.43 11.72
N ARG A 239 -8.21 12.11 12.16
CA ARG A 239 -8.43 11.34 13.38
C ARG A 239 -7.94 9.90 13.19
N GLU A 240 -7.20 9.38 14.18
CA GLU A 240 -6.90 7.96 14.26
C GLU A 240 -8.14 7.14 14.57
N ARG A 241 -8.30 6.03 13.85
CA ARG A 241 -9.40 5.08 14.07
C ARG A 241 -8.90 3.66 13.84
N VAL A 242 -9.64 2.70 14.40
CA VAL A 242 -9.39 1.28 14.16
C VAL A 242 -9.99 0.90 12.81
N VAL A 243 -9.15 0.39 11.94
CA VAL A 243 -9.44 -0.02 10.57
C VAL A 243 -9.33 -1.54 10.51
N ARG A 244 -10.34 -2.20 9.96
CA ARG A 244 -10.37 -3.64 9.74
C ARG A 244 -9.96 -3.94 8.30
N LEU A 245 -8.81 -4.57 8.13
CA LEU A 245 -8.37 -5.05 6.83
C LEU A 245 -8.83 -6.50 6.66
N VAL A 246 -9.58 -6.73 5.57
CA VAL A 246 -10.07 -8.05 5.15
C VAL A 246 -9.45 -8.45 3.83
#